data_AF-A0A2G8S0B9-F1
#
_entry.id   AF-A0A2G8S0B9-F1
#
_cell.length_a   1.000
_cell.length_b   1.000
_cell.length_c   1.000
_cell.angle_alpha   90.00
_cell.angle_beta   90.00
_cell.angle_gamma   90.00
#
_symmetry.space_group_name_H-M   'P 1'
#
loop_
_entity.id
_entity.type
_entity.pdbx_description
1 polymer ?
#
loop_
_entity_poly.entity_id
_entity_poly.type
_entity_poly.pdbx_seq_one_letter_code
_entity_poly.pdbx_strand_id
1 'polypeptide(L)'
;MLKKLLMLLPRIHMYAHKDLCQAVYSLAYAAGFGLTHGEGVETPWAELNISSLATREMSGGGCEDALNSLFNFWNWSKDLGMAQYLLRKLHKAYDGQRRTTKYFAGLCALAGPTNVAAWLALPFDNQHVG
;
A
#
# COMPACT_ATOMS: atom_id res chain seq x y z
N MET A 1 -14.04 15.95 12.29
CA MET A 1 -14.56 16.21 10.93
C MET A 1 -13.45 15.90 9.92
N LEU A 2 -13.73 15.08 8.92
CA LEU A 2 -12.78 14.73 7.84
C LEU A 2 -12.57 15.97 6.95
N LYS A 3 -11.31 16.39 6.77
CA LYS A 3 -10.97 17.60 6.00
C LYS A 3 -10.61 17.33 4.54
N LYS A 4 -10.15 16.12 4.23
CA LYS A 4 -9.70 15.72 2.89
C LYS A 4 -9.85 14.22 2.69
N LEU A 5 -10.21 13.82 1.48
CA LEU A 5 -10.25 12.42 1.02
C LEU A 5 -9.34 12.30 -0.20
N LEU A 6 -8.47 11.28 -0.20
CA LEU A 6 -7.59 10.97 -1.33
C LEU A 6 -8.06 9.68 -1.98
N MET A 7 -8.21 9.70 -3.30
CA MET A 7 -8.48 8.51 -4.11
C MET A 7 -7.14 7.95 -4.55
N LEU A 8 -6.86 6.68 -4.25
CA LEU A 8 -5.59 6.02 -4.59
C LEU A 8 -5.88 4.61 -5.09
N LEU A 9 -5.00 4.11 -5.97
CA LEU A 9 -5.09 2.76 -6.52
C LEU A 9 -4.10 1.82 -5.82
N PRO A 10 -4.57 0.68 -5.28
CA PRO A 10 -3.70 -0.41 -4.88
C PRO A 10 -2.79 -0.84 -6.03
N ARG A 11 -1.55 -1.22 -5.71
CA ARG A 11 -0.50 -1.42 -6.70
C ARG A 11 -0.80 -2.56 -7.68
N ILE A 12 -1.39 -3.65 -7.20
CA ILE A 12 -1.72 -4.79 -8.07
C ILE A 12 -2.86 -4.43 -9.00
N HIS A 13 -3.89 -3.77 -8.47
CA HIS A 13 -5.03 -3.29 -9.24
C HIS A 13 -4.66 -2.21 -10.27
N MET A 14 -3.59 -1.45 -10.02
CA MET A 14 -3.11 -0.37 -10.89
C MET A 14 -2.92 -0.81 -12.35
N TYR A 15 -2.46 -2.05 -12.59
CA TYR A 15 -2.25 -2.57 -13.94
C TYR A 15 -3.54 -2.82 -14.74
N ALA A 16 -4.70 -2.90 -14.08
CA ALA A 16 -5.99 -2.98 -14.75
C ALA A 16 -6.50 -1.60 -15.23
N HIS A 17 -5.79 -0.52 -14.91
CA HIS A 17 -6.14 0.84 -15.32
C HIS A 17 -5.21 1.38 -16.42
N LYS A 18 -5.70 2.41 -17.11
CA LYS A 18 -4.93 3.18 -18.11
C LYS A 18 -3.70 3.83 -17.46
N ASP A 19 -2.63 4.00 -18.24
CA ASP A 19 -1.34 4.52 -17.78
C ASP A 19 -1.44 5.82 -16.96
N LEU A 20 -2.30 6.76 -17.38
CA LEU A 20 -2.50 8.01 -16.66
C LEU A 20 -3.02 7.78 -15.24
N CYS A 21 -3.94 6.82 -15.03
CA CYS A 21 -4.44 6.49 -13.70
C CYS A 21 -3.33 5.92 -12.81
N GLN A 22 -2.40 5.16 -13.41
CA GLN A 22 -1.29 4.55 -12.69
C GLN A 22 -0.31 5.60 -12.15
N ALA A 23 -0.13 6.71 -12.87
CA ALA A 23 0.69 7.82 -12.41
C ALA A 23 -0.04 8.68 -11.37
N VAL A 24 -1.27 9.10 -11.66
CA VAL A 24 -2.02 10.07 -10.84
C VAL A 24 -2.45 9.49 -9.49
N TYR A 25 -2.89 8.23 -9.46
CA TYR A 25 -3.44 7.60 -8.25
C TYR A 25 -2.44 6.64 -7.58
N SER A 26 -1.16 6.74 -7.93
CA SER A 26 -0.15 5.84 -7.37
C SER A 26 0.03 6.07 -5.88
N LEU A 27 -0.06 5.00 -5.09
CA LEU A 27 0.35 5.01 -3.68
C LEU A 27 1.81 5.44 -3.49
N ALA A 28 2.66 5.26 -4.51
CA ALA A 28 4.08 5.62 -4.44
C ALA A 28 4.34 7.14 -4.44
N TYR A 29 3.39 7.93 -4.96
CA TYR A 29 3.50 9.39 -5.07
C TYR A 29 2.57 10.11 -4.10
N ALA A 30 1.79 9.38 -3.31
CA ALA A 30 0.86 9.94 -2.34
C ALA A 30 1.54 10.27 -1.01
N ALA A 31 1.27 11.47 -0.48
CA ALA A 31 1.78 11.88 0.81
C ALA A 31 1.25 11.00 1.95
N GLY A 32 2.12 10.64 2.89
CA GLY A 32 1.80 9.76 4.01
C GLY A 32 1.75 8.27 3.66
N PHE A 33 1.93 7.91 2.38
CA PHE A 33 2.05 6.52 1.95
C PHE A 33 3.50 6.13 1.73
N GLY A 34 3.84 4.92 2.16
CA GLY A 34 5.12 4.30 1.81
C GLY A 34 5.02 3.46 0.54
N LEU A 35 6.13 2.81 0.17
CA LEU A 35 6.13 1.79 -0.87
C LEU A 35 5.34 0.56 -0.40
N THR A 36 4.02 0.61 -0.58
CA THR A 36 3.08 -0.47 -0.24
C THR A 36 2.35 -0.97 -1.48
N HIS A 37 1.78 -2.18 -1.37
CA HIS A 37 0.92 -2.75 -2.40
C HIS A 37 -0.55 -2.44 -2.18
N GLY A 38 -0.99 -2.06 -0.96
CA GLY A 38 -2.39 -1.77 -0.65
C GLY A 38 -3.25 -3.01 -0.35
N GLU A 39 -2.88 -4.20 -0.85
CA GLU A 39 -3.64 -5.46 -0.70
C GLU A 39 -3.62 -6.12 0.70
N GLY A 40 -3.25 -5.40 1.76
CA GLY A 40 -3.16 -5.98 3.11
C GLY A 40 -4.52 -6.44 3.67
N VAL A 41 -5.60 -5.83 3.18
CA VAL A 41 -6.98 -6.20 3.53
C VAL A 41 -7.45 -7.49 2.83
N GLU A 42 -6.89 -7.78 1.66
CA GLU A 42 -7.28 -8.94 0.82
C GLU A 42 -6.42 -10.17 1.09
N THR A 43 -5.23 -9.98 1.64
CA THR A 43 -4.31 -11.07 2.01
C THR A 43 -4.98 -12.20 2.84
N PRO A 44 -5.85 -11.94 3.84
CA PRO A 44 -6.52 -13.01 4.57
C PRO A 44 -7.62 -13.74 3.80
N TRP A 45 -8.00 -13.32 2.59
CA TRP A 45 -9.08 -13.97 1.84
C TRP A 45 -8.85 -15.46 1.60
N ALA A 46 -7.60 -15.90 1.39
CA ALA A 46 -7.29 -17.32 1.24
C ALA A 46 -7.72 -18.13 2.48
N GLU A 47 -7.48 -17.60 3.68
CA GLU A 47 -7.82 -18.23 4.95
C GLU A 47 -9.32 -18.09 5.27
N LEU A 48 -9.91 -16.93 4.95
CA LEU A 48 -11.33 -16.67 5.12
C LEU A 48 -12.19 -17.52 4.18
N ASN A 49 -11.69 -17.88 3.00
CA ASN A 49 -12.42 -18.76 2.10
C ASN A 49 -12.66 -20.15 2.72
N ILE A 50 -11.80 -20.60 3.64
CA ILE A 50 -11.98 -21.88 4.34
C ILE A 50 -13.20 -21.82 5.27
N SER A 51 -13.50 -20.66 5.86
CA SER A 51 -14.66 -20.52 6.75
C SER A 51 -16.00 -20.55 6.01
N SER A 52 -16.00 -20.37 4.69
CA SER A 52 -17.22 -20.44 3.87
C SER A 52 -17.95 -21.77 4.01
N LEU A 53 -17.21 -22.89 4.09
CA LEU A 53 -17.80 -24.23 4.26
C LEU A 53 -18.40 -24.42 5.65
N ALA A 54 -17.73 -23.90 6.68
CA ALA A 54 -18.19 -24.02 8.07
C ALA A 54 -19.41 -23.14 8.36
N THR A 55 -19.56 -22.03 7.63
CA THR A 55 -20.64 -21.05 7.84
C THR A 55 -21.86 -21.28 6.95
N ARG A 56 -21.76 -22.16 5.93
CA ARG A 56 -22.81 -22.34 4.92
C ARG A 56 -24.16 -22.79 5.45
N GLU A 57 -24.16 -23.69 6.43
CA GLU A 57 -25.38 -24.28 7.01
C GLU A 57 -25.88 -23.51 8.25
N MET A 58 -25.19 -22.43 8.62
CA MET A 58 -25.59 -21.60 9.76
C MET A 58 -26.79 -20.73 9.40
N SER A 59 -27.59 -20.34 10.41
CA SER A 59 -28.58 -19.28 10.23
C SER A 59 -27.89 -17.97 9.85
N GLY A 60 -28.62 -17.02 9.25
CA GLY A 60 -28.05 -15.73 8.83
C GLY A 60 -27.31 -15.00 9.96
N GLY A 61 -27.93 -14.91 11.14
CA GLY A 61 -27.28 -14.31 12.32
C GLY A 61 -26.09 -15.13 12.83
N GLY A 62 -26.20 -16.46 12.84
CA GLY A 62 -25.08 -17.32 13.24
C GLY A 62 -23.87 -17.22 12.31
N CYS A 63 -24.12 -17.09 11.00
CA CYS A 63 -23.08 -16.85 10.00
C CYS A 63 -22.38 -15.50 10.24
N GLU A 64 -23.16 -14.44 10.46
CA GLU A 64 -22.63 -13.10 10.75
C GLU A 64 -21.76 -13.09 12.01
N ASP A 65 -22.24 -13.67 13.11
CA ASP A 65 -21.49 -13.75 14.38
C ASP A 65 -20.19 -14.55 14.25
N ALA A 66 -20.22 -15.65 13.49
CA ALA A 66 -19.05 -16.47 13.21
C ALA A 66 -18.00 -15.71 12.39
N LEU A 67 -18.42 -15.01 11.33
CA LEU A 67 -17.53 -14.20 10.50
C LEU A 67 -16.93 -13.03 11.28
N ASN A 68 -17.73 -12.32 12.08
CA ASN A 68 -17.25 -11.25 12.96
C ASN A 68 -16.20 -11.75 13.96
N SER A 69 -16.44 -12.92 14.57
CA SER A 69 -15.48 -13.55 15.49
C SER A 69 -14.16 -13.88 14.79
N LEU A 70 -14.22 -14.41 13.56
CA LEU A 70 -13.05 -14.72 12.75
C LEU A 70 -12.27 -13.46 12.37
N PHE A 71 -12.94 -12.38 11.95
CA PHE A 71 -12.29 -11.11 11.62
C PHE A 71 -11.63 -10.47 12.85
N ASN A 72 -12.28 -10.53 14.01
CA ASN A 72 -11.71 -10.04 15.27
C ASN A 72 -10.45 -10.84 15.66
N PHE A 73 -10.47 -12.16 15.52
CA PHE A 73 -9.29 -13.00 15.75
C PHE A 73 -8.12 -12.61 14.82
N TRP A 74 -8.40 -12.35 13.54
CA TRP A 74 -7.40 -11.88 12.58
C TRP A 74 -6.80 -10.53 12.96
N ASN A 75 -7.64 -9.57 13.40
CA ASN A 75 -7.17 -8.26 13.87
C ASN A 75 -6.27 -8.42 15.10
N TRP A 76 -6.70 -9.22 16.08
CA TRP A 76 -5.91 -9.52 17.27
C TRP A 76 -4.55 -10.14 16.93
N SER A 77 -4.52 -11.09 16.00
CA SER A 77 -3.27 -11.73 15.55
C SER A 77 -2.33 -10.75 14.85
N LYS A 78 -2.86 -9.80 14.08
CA LYS A 78 -2.08 -8.69 13.49
C LYS A 78 -1.49 -7.79 14.55
N ASP A 79 -2.26 -7.45 15.59
CA ASP A 79 -1.80 -6.61 16.69
C ASP A 79 -0.64 -7.27 17.46
N LEU A 80 -0.79 -8.56 17.78
CA LEU A 80 0.28 -9.34 18.41
C LEU A 80 1.55 -9.41 17.55
N GLY A 81 1.39 -9.58 16.23
CA GLY A 81 2.51 -9.65 15.28
C GLY A 81 3.10 -8.30 14.86
N MET A 82 2.48 -7.18 15.24
CA MET A 82 2.74 -5.86 14.66
C MET A 82 4.19 -5.43 14.87
N ALA A 83 4.72 -5.57 16.08
CA ALA A 83 6.08 -5.14 16.41
C ALA A 83 7.15 -5.86 15.55
N GLN A 84 7.06 -7.19 15.47
CA GLN A 84 7.98 -8.00 14.66
C GLN A 84 7.83 -7.71 13.16
N TYR A 85 6.59 -7.50 12.71
CA TYR A 85 6.31 -7.10 11.33
C TYR A 85 6.95 -5.76 10.98
N LEU A 86 6.72 -4.72 11.80
CA LEU A 86 7.24 -3.38 11.58
C LEU A 86 8.78 -3.36 11.63
N LEU A 87 9.41 -4.07 12.56
CA LEU A 87 10.87 -4.20 12.61
C LEU A 87 11.44 -4.79 11.32
N ARG A 88 10.84 -5.88 10.82
CA ARG A 88 11.23 -6.48 9.54
C ARG A 88 11.03 -5.53 8.37
N LYS A 89 9.93 -4.76 8.36
CA LYS A 89 9.65 -3.78 7.32
C LYS A 89 10.61 -2.60 7.35
N LEU A 90 11.01 -2.14 8.53
CA LEU A 90 12.00 -1.08 8.71
C LEU A 90 13.35 -1.47 8.08
N HIS A 91 13.87 -2.67 8.37
CA HIS A 91 15.10 -3.15 7.74
C HIS A 91 14.99 -3.21 6.21
N LYS A 92 13.88 -3.75 5.70
CA LYS A 92 13.62 -3.79 4.25
C LYS A 92 13.53 -2.39 3.63
N ALA A 93 12.98 -1.43 4.36
CA ALA A 93 12.88 -0.04 3.92
C ALA A 93 14.26 0.60 3.80
N TYR A 94 15.15 0.42 4.78
CA TYR A 94 16.54 0.90 4.69
C TYR A 94 17.31 0.27 3.54
N ASP A 95 17.17 -1.05 3.35
CA ASP A 95 17.78 -1.72 2.20
C ASP A 95 17.24 -1.22 0.87
N GLY A 96 15.92 -1.01 0.80
CA GLY A 96 15.25 -0.40 -0.34
C GLY A 96 15.81 0.98 -0.64
N GLN A 97 15.82 1.88 0.35
CA GLN A 97 16.35 3.23 0.25
C GLN A 97 17.79 3.24 -0.25
N ARG A 98 18.66 2.41 0.34
CA ARG A 98 20.07 2.33 -0.09
C ARG A 98 20.21 1.95 -1.56
N ARG A 99 19.42 0.98 -2.04
CA ARG A 99 19.44 0.57 -3.46
C ARG A 99 18.89 1.67 -4.37
N THR A 100 17.73 2.23 -4.02
CA THR A 100 17.07 3.23 -4.85
C THR A 100 17.85 4.54 -4.92
N THR A 101 18.51 4.96 -3.84
CA THR A 101 19.38 6.15 -3.85
C THR A 101 20.56 5.97 -4.80
N LYS A 102 21.23 4.81 -4.77
CA LYS A 102 22.33 4.51 -5.71
C LYS A 102 21.85 4.50 -7.16
N TYR A 103 20.73 3.83 -7.41
CA TYR A 103 20.15 3.75 -8.75
C TYR A 103 19.73 5.13 -9.28
N PHE A 104 19.06 5.93 -8.44
CA PHE A 104 18.66 7.29 -8.78
C PHE A 104 19.85 8.18 -9.08
N ALA A 105 20.93 8.11 -8.29
CA ALA A 105 22.16 8.85 -8.56
C ALA A 105 22.77 8.48 -9.93
N GLY A 106 22.76 7.19 -10.28
CA GLY A 106 23.20 6.72 -11.60
C GLY A 106 22.34 7.25 -12.74
N LEU A 107 21.01 7.28 -12.57
CA LEU A 107 20.09 7.87 -13.54
C LEU A 107 20.32 9.38 -13.72
N CYS A 108 20.54 10.12 -12.63
CA CYS A 108 20.88 11.54 -12.69
C CYS A 108 22.19 11.78 -13.44
N ALA A 109 23.21 10.95 -13.20
CA ALA A 109 24.49 11.04 -13.90
C ALA A 109 24.32 10.78 -15.41
N LEU A 110 23.54 9.78 -15.80
CA LEU A 110 23.25 9.47 -17.20
C LEU A 110 22.42 10.54 -17.90
N ALA A 111 21.44 11.12 -17.20
CA ALA A 111 20.59 12.18 -17.72
C ALA A 111 21.37 13.47 -18.03
N GLY A 112 22.48 13.71 -17.32
CA GLY A 112 23.33 14.88 -17.49
C GLY A 112 22.78 16.16 -16.83
N PRO A 113 23.65 17.15 -16.59
CA PRO A 113 23.32 18.33 -15.77
C PRO A 113 22.21 19.19 -16.38
N THR A 114 22.10 19.27 -17.71
CA THR A 114 21.07 20.06 -18.39
C THR A 114 19.66 19.54 -18.09
N ASN A 115 19.44 18.23 -18.24
CA ASN A 115 18.14 17.61 -17.98
C ASN A 115 17.79 17.67 -16.49
N VAL A 116 18.76 17.37 -15.62
CA VAL A 116 18.57 17.43 -14.16
C VAL A 116 18.20 18.85 -13.72
N ALA A 117 18.88 19.89 -14.24
CA ALA A 117 18.55 21.29 -13.93
C ALA A 117 17.14 21.66 -14.41
N ALA A 118 16.76 21.23 -15.62
CA ALA A 118 15.42 21.47 -16.15
C ALA A 118 14.33 20.81 -15.28
N TRP A 119 14.55 19.57 -14.81
CA TRP A 119 13.59 18.87 -13.94
C TRP A 119 13.49 19.48 -12.55
N LEU A 120 14.61 19.92 -11.96
CA LEU A 120 14.60 20.60 -10.66
C LEU A 120 13.90 21.97 -10.70
N ALA A 121 13.82 22.60 -11.87
CA ALA A 121 13.09 23.84 -12.09
C ALA A 121 11.58 23.62 -12.28
N LEU A 122 11.12 22.37 -12.45
CA LEU A 122 9.69 22.10 -12.55
C LEU A 122 9.02 22.40 -11.20
N PRO A 123 7.85 23.08 -11.22
CA PRO A 123 7.11 23.33 -10.00
C PRO A 123 6.68 21.99 -9.38
N PHE A 124 7.06 21.78 -8.13
CA PHE A 124 6.57 20.64 -7.36
C PHE A 124 5.14 20.95 -6.90
N ASP A 125 4.16 20.25 -7.48
CA ASP A 125 2.78 20.39 -7.06
C ASP A 125 2.56 19.70 -5.71
N ASN A 126 2.53 20.52 -4.65
CA ASN A 126 2.28 20.07 -3.29
C ASN A 126 0.77 19.98 -2.97
N GLN A 127 -0.14 20.17 -3.95
CA GLN A 127 -1.59 20.22 -3.71
C GLN A 127 -2.19 18.86 -3.27
N HIS A 128 -1.41 17.78 -3.34
CA HIS A 128 -1.79 16.47 -2.78
C HIS A 128 -1.23 16.21 -1.36
N VAL A 129 -0.51 17.16 -0.76
CA VAL A 129 0.31 16.94 0.46
C VAL A 129 -0.24 17.63 1.73
N GLY A 130 -1.31 18.43 1.63
CA GLY A 130 -2.01 19.04 2.79
C GLY A 130 -3.42 18.55 2.97
#